data_AF-A0A521ZP49-F1
#
_entry.id   AF-A0A521ZP49-F1
#
_cell.length_a   1.000
_cell.length_b   1.000
_cell.length_c   1.000
_cell.angle_alpha   90.00
_cell.angle_beta   90.00
_cell.angle_gamma   90.00
#
_symmetry.space_group_name_H-M   'P 1'
#
loop_
_entity.id
_entity.type
_entity.pdbx_description
1 polymer ?
#
loop_
_entity_poly.entity_id
_entity_poly.type
_entity_poly.pdbx_seq_one_letter_code
_entity_poly.pdbx_strand_id
1 'polypeptide(L)' 'MIALASVALSLSGVAHSSETKAAAKPDLAAGEAKATTVCAACHVADGSRGMPTYPILQGQHPEYLVKQLTE' A
#
# COMPACT_ATOMS: atom_id res chain seq x y z
N MET A 1 -12.55 -36.36 -47.01
CA MET A 1 -13.50 -36.50 -45.90
C MET A 1 -12.73 -36.76 -44.61
N ILE A 2 -12.31 -35.72 -43.90
CA ILE A 2 -11.85 -35.80 -42.50
C ILE A 2 -12.44 -34.58 -41.80
N ALA A 3 -13.07 -34.84 -40.66
CA ALA A 3 -14.11 -34.05 -40.03
C ALA A 3 -13.68 -32.66 -39.52
N LEU A 4 -14.57 -31.68 -39.64
CA LEU A 4 -14.56 -30.48 -38.81
C LEU A 4 -14.81 -30.90 -37.36
N ALA A 5 -13.77 -30.90 -36.53
CA ALA A 5 -13.91 -31.02 -35.09
C ALA A 5 -14.04 -29.62 -34.49
N SER A 6 -15.28 -29.24 -34.14
CA SER A 6 -15.61 -28.05 -33.37
C SER A 6 -14.97 -28.15 -31.98
N VAL A 7 -13.83 -27.49 -31.78
CA VAL A 7 -13.27 -27.28 -30.44
C VAL A 7 -14.03 -26.11 -29.81
N ALA A 8 -15.10 -26.43 -29.09
CA ALA A 8 -15.71 -25.50 -28.14
C ALA A 8 -14.75 -25.37 -26.95
N LEU A 9 -13.89 -24.35 -26.98
CA LEU A 9 -13.03 -24.00 -25.86
C LEU A 9 -13.93 -23.43 -24.75
N SER A 10 -14.18 -24.25 -23.74
CA SER A 10 -14.96 -23.94 -22.54
C SER A 10 -14.34 -22.74 -21.81
N LEU A 11 -15.10 -21.64 -21.73
CA LEU A 11 -14.75 -20.45 -20.98
C LEU A 11 -14.98 -20.73 -19.48
N SER A 12 -14.03 -21.39 -18.83
CA SER A 12 -14.00 -21.53 -17.37
C SER A 12 -13.68 -20.18 -16.75
N GLY A 13 -14.72 -19.37 -16.50
CA GLY A 13 -14.63 -18.19 -15.67
C GLY A 13 -14.35 -18.58 -14.23
N VAL A 14 -13.08 -18.58 -13.82
CA VAL A 14 -12.73 -18.53 -12.39
C VAL A 14 -13.08 -17.13 -11.93
N ALA A 15 -14.27 -17.00 -11.33
CA ALA A 15 -14.59 -15.89 -10.47
C ALA A 15 -13.64 -15.96 -9.27
N HIS A 16 -12.51 -15.24 -9.35
CA HIS A 16 -11.81 -14.82 -8.14
C HIS A 16 -12.77 -13.88 -7.41
N SER A 17 -13.59 -14.44 -6.51
CA SER A 17 -14.14 -13.66 -5.41
C SER A 17 -12.95 -13.16 -4.61
N SER A 18 -12.47 -11.97 -4.95
CA SER A 18 -11.59 -11.21 -4.09
C SER A 18 -12.39 -10.89 -2.84
N GLU A 19 -12.30 -11.79 -1.87
CA GLU A 19 -12.74 -11.53 -0.51
C GLU A 19 -11.96 -10.28 -0.06
N THR A 20 -12.66 -9.15 0.01
CA THR A 20 -12.13 -7.92 0.58
C THR A 20 -11.97 -8.19 2.07
N LYS A 21 -10.83 -8.79 2.42
CA LYS A 21 -10.40 -8.94 3.81
C LYS A 21 -10.46 -7.54 4.42
N ALA A 22 -11.31 -7.40 5.44
CA ALA A 22 -11.44 -6.14 6.17
C ALA A 22 -10.04 -5.63 6.54
N ALA A 23 -9.79 -4.35 6.25
CA ALA A 23 -8.50 -3.73 6.56
C ALA A 23 -8.19 -3.93 8.04
N ALA A 24 -7.05 -4.54 8.33
CA ALA A 24 -6.59 -4.70 9.70
C ALA A 24 -6.43 -3.31 10.33
N LYS A 25 -6.74 -3.20 11.63
CA LYS A 25 -6.44 -1.98 12.38
C LYS A 25 -4.94 -1.67 12.28
N PRO A 26 -4.54 -0.41 12.15
CA PRO A 26 -3.13 -0.04 12.10
C PRO A 26 -2.42 -0.41 13.41
N ASP A 27 -1.23 -0.98 13.29
CA ASP A 27 -0.32 -1.22 14.41
C ASP A 27 0.56 0.03 14.60
N LEU A 28 0.22 0.82 15.61
CA LEU A 28 0.93 2.07 15.90
C LEU A 28 2.35 1.82 16.42
N ALA A 29 2.59 0.75 17.17
CA ALA A 29 3.91 0.43 17.70
C ALA A 29 4.86 0.02 16.57
N ALA A 30 4.38 -0.79 15.63
CA ALA A 30 5.14 -1.12 14.43
C ALA A 30 5.39 0.12 13.54
N GLY A 31 4.42 1.03 13.47
CA GLY A 31 4.56 2.32 12.77
C GLY A 31 5.64 3.20 13.39
N GLU A 32 5.61 3.38 14.70
CA GLU A 32 6.58 4.19 15.46
C GLU A 32 8.01 3.64 15.36
N ALA A 33 8.17 2.31 15.47
CA ALA A 33 9.47 1.67 15.32
C ALA A 33 10.07 1.92 13.93
N LYS A 34 9.26 1.84 12.87
CA LYS A 34 9.71 2.17 11.50
C LYS A 34 10.05 3.65 11.37
N ALA A 35 9.17 4.54 11.84
CA ALA A 35 9.41 5.98 11.77
C ALA A 35 10.73 6.38 12.45
N THR A 36 11.01 5.80 13.62
CA THR A 36 12.22 6.07 14.40
C THR A 36 13.48 5.52 13.74
N THR A 37 13.40 4.32 13.16
CA THR A 37 14.60 3.63 12.63
C THR A 37 15.05 4.13 11.26
N VAL A 38 14.12 4.52 10.38
CA VAL A 38 14.47 4.89 8.99
C VAL A 38 14.13 6.33 8.63
N CYS A 39 13.07 6.91 9.21
CA CYS A 39 12.54 8.20 8.76
C CYS A 39 13.13 9.37 9.56
N ALA A 40 13.32 9.18 10.87
CA ALA A 40 13.73 10.22 11.81
C ALA A 40 15.12 10.81 11.52
N ALA A 41 15.97 10.09 10.78
CA ALA A 41 17.28 10.58 10.34
C ALA A 41 17.18 11.86 9.49
N CYS A 42 16.08 12.03 8.74
CA CYS A 42 15.84 13.20 7.89
C CYS A 42 14.66 14.05 8.38
N HIS A 43 13.60 13.42 8.87
CA HIS A 43 12.34 14.09 9.21
C HIS A 43 12.18 14.46 10.67
N VAL A 44 13.24 14.34 11.49
CA VAL A 44 13.25 14.45 12.96
C VAL A 44 12.30 13.46 13.63
N ALA A 45 12.48 13.20 14.93
CA ALA A 45 11.78 12.12 15.64
C ALA A 45 10.26 12.31 15.71
N ASP A 46 9.79 13.56 15.84
CA ASP A 46 8.37 13.90 15.93
C ASP A 46 7.74 14.22 14.56
N GLY A 47 8.51 14.13 13.47
CA GLY A 47 8.05 14.45 12.11
C GLY A 47 7.77 15.94 11.88
N SER A 48 8.12 16.81 12.84
CA SER A 48 7.83 18.25 12.76
C SER A 48 8.80 18.97 11.81
N ARG A 49 8.84 20.30 11.88
CA ARG A 49 9.73 21.11 11.06
C ARG A 49 11.19 20.90 11.49
N GLY A 50 11.89 20.01 10.79
CA GLY A 50 13.35 19.91 10.80
C GLY A 50 14.01 20.85 9.77
N MET A 51 14.90 20.31 8.95
CA MET A 51 15.59 21.05 7.88
C MET A 51 14.62 21.47 6.74
N PRO A 52 14.79 22.64 6.08
CA PRO A 52 13.92 23.11 4.99
C PRO A 52 13.74 22.11 3.84
N THR A 53 14.76 21.29 3.59
CA THR A 53 14.79 20.33 2.48
C THR A 53 13.90 19.10 2.70
N TYR A 54 13.59 18.74 3.96
CA TYR A 54 12.80 17.55 4.27
C TYR A 54 11.38 17.95 4.69
N PRO A 55 10.31 17.53 4.00
CA PRO A 55 8.95 17.95 4.30
C PRO A 55 8.48 17.53 5.71
N ILE A 56 7.48 18.25 6.23
CA ILE A 56 6.84 17.95 7.53
C ILE A 56 5.92 16.74 7.37
N LEU A 57 6.03 15.77 8.29
CA LEU A 57 5.15 14.60 8.35
C LEU A 57 4.10 14.73 9.47
N GLN A 58 4.43 15.48 10.53
CA GLN A 58 3.56 15.69 11.68
C GLN A 58 2.21 16.29 11.26
N GLY A 59 1.11 15.65 11.68
CA GLY A 59 -0.25 16.12 11.44
C GLY A 59 -0.73 15.98 9.99
N GLN A 60 0.03 15.29 9.14
CA GLN A 60 -0.40 15.07 7.77
C GLN A 60 -1.55 14.05 7.67
N HIS A 61 -2.40 14.20 6.65
CA HIS A 61 -3.49 13.28 6.39
C HIS A 61 -2.93 11.89 6.06
N PRO A 62 -3.43 10.81 6.69
CA PRO A 62 -2.94 9.45 6.45
C PRO A 62 -2.98 9.05 4.98
N GLU A 63 -4.02 9.45 4.25
CA GLU A 63 -4.21 9.14 2.83
C GLU A 63 -3.14 9.80 1.97
N TYR A 64 -2.73 11.02 2.31
CA TYR A 64 -1.65 11.70 1.62
C TYR A 64 -0.30 11.02 1.88
N LEU A 65 -0.02 10.67 3.14
CA LEU A 65 1.22 9.95 3.48
C LEU A 65 1.30 8.60 2.76
N VAL A 66 0.22 7.84 2.73
CA VAL A 66 0.16 6.57 1.98
C VAL A 66 0.44 6.84 0.50
N LYS A 67 -0.24 7.81 -0.10
CA LYS A 67 -0.05 8.18 -1.51
C LYS A 67 1.42 8.49 -1.82
N GLN A 68 2.07 9.35 -1.03
CA GLN A 68 3.46 9.75 -1.26
C GLN A 68 4.49 8.62 -1.03
N LEU A 69 4.12 7.57 -0.29
CA LEU A 69 5.00 6.42 -0.04
C LEU A 69 4.88 5.33 -1.10
N THR A 70 3.78 5.29 -1.86
CA THR A 70 3.46 4.16 -2.76
C THR A 70 3.41 4.50 -4.24
N GLU A 71 3.38 5.78 -4.58
CA GLU A 71 3.46 6.27 -5.97
C GLU A 71 4.89 6.65 -6.35
#